data_AF-A0A2N7CYB1-F1
#
_entry.id   AF-A0A2N7CYB1-F1
#
_cell.length_a   1.000
_cell.length_b   1.000
_cell.length_c   1.000
_cell.angle_alpha   90.00
_cell.angle_beta   90.00
_cell.angle_gamma   90.00
#
_symmetry.space_group_name_H-M   'P 1'
#
loop_
_entity.id
_entity.type
_entity.pdbx_description
1 polymer ?
#
loop_
_entity_poly.entity_id
_entity_poly.type
_entity_poly.pdbx_seq_one_letter_code
_entity_poly.pdbx_strand_id
1 'polypeptide(L)'
;MNKFKTTALLAAIALTGFGCQSTTGSAGGASASASAAVAPAPDFESAQFAQSIKGKKSKVELVQGTGVTVGKNAVKIDFEGVSEANKNKFWPNAFMTPAGGVWDWSDKESFTVDVTNPTDEHAFINFKVVDQAGTTGGGMPRQLNHKVMIPAGATENVEVVFRASLYSLPGYWGGDDLDLSKIKEVKIFIQGPIEKQTIILDNFTLIGPQS
;
A
#
# COMPACT_ATOMS: atom_id res chain seq x y z
N MET A 1 -13.30 -32.23 27.77
CA MET A 1 -13.04 -31.28 28.88
C MET A 1 -11.60 -31.46 29.33
N ASN A 2 -10.66 -30.65 28.82
CA ASN A 2 -9.24 -30.79 29.14
C ASN A 2 -8.81 -29.67 30.10
N LYS A 3 -8.33 -30.07 31.28
CA LYS A 3 -7.86 -29.20 32.35
C LYS A 3 -6.42 -28.78 32.07
N PHE A 4 -6.20 -27.50 31.77
CA PHE A 4 -4.86 -26.92 31.69
C PHE A 4 -4.39 -26.50 33.09
N LYS A 5 -3.17 -26.93 33.44
CA LYS A 5 -2.50 -26.63 34.70
C LYS A 5 -1.76 -25.30 34.58
N THR A 6 -2.05 -24.37 35.48
CA THR A 6 -1.35 -23.10 35.64
C THR A 6 -0.13 -23.31 36.55
N THR A 7 1.06 -22.98 36.07
CA THR A 7 2.26 -22.89 36.92
C THR A 7 2.76 -21.46 36.86
N ALA A 8 2.67 -20.78 38.01
CA ALA A 8 3.26 -19.49 38.27
C ALA A 8 4.77 -19.65 38.50
N LEU A 9 5.56 -18.67 38.07
CA LEU A 9 6.91 -18.49 38.58
C LEU A 9 7.19 -17.01 38.88
N LEU A 10 7.57 -16.79 40.14
CA LEU A 10 8.10 -15.58 40.75
C LEU A 10 9.45 -15.16 40.17
N ALA A 11 9.77 -13.87 40.39
CA ALA A 11 11.09 -13.25 40.68
C ALA A 11 11.34 -12.02 39.78
N ALA A 12 11.96 -10.92 40.19
CA ALA A 12 12.46 -10.45 41.48
C ALA A 12 12.63 -8.92 41.38
N ILE A 13 12.55 -8.26 42.53
CA ILE A 13 12.82 -6.83 42.74
C ILE A 13 14.33 -6.56 42.63
N ALA A 14 14.72 -5.47 41.98
CA ALA A 14 16.03 -4.84 42.19
C ALA A 14 15.84 -3.33 42.45
N LEU A 15 16.32 -2.92 43.62
CA LEU A 15 16.30 -1.57 44.17
C LEU A 15 17.39 -0.67 43.58
N THR A 16 17.00 0.59 43.39
CA THR A 16 17.73 1.86 43.58
C THR A 16 19.25 1.92 43.42
N GLY A 17 19.68 2.77 42.48
CA GLY A 17 20.92 3.53 42.57
C GLY A 17 20.67 4.97 42.14
N PHE A 18 20.52 5.88 43.12
CA PHE A 18 20.64 7.32 42.89
C PHE A 18 22.14 7.65 42.81
N GLY A 19 22.61 7.99 41.61
CA GLY A 19 23.93 8.57 41.39
C GLY A 19 23.77 10.02 40.94
N CYS A 20 24.09 10.97 41.81
CA CYS A 20 24.37 12.35 41.40
C CYS A 20 25.67 12.35 40.59
N GLN A 21 25.60 12.60 39.30
CA GLN A 21 26.77 12.81 38.46
C GLN A 21 26.80 14.25 37.96
N SER A 22 27.88 14.93 38.32
CA SER A 22 28.13 16.35 38.14
C SER A 22 28.25 16.73 36.66
N THR A 23 27.67 17.87 36.35
CA THR A 23 27.68 18.59 35.08
C THR A 23 29.10 18.88 34.57
N THR A 24 29.43 18.34 33.40
CA THR A 24 30.49 18.89 32.54
C THR A 24 29.85 19.33 31.22
N GLY A 25 30.10 20.59 30.86
CA GLY A 25 29.41 21.28 29.78
C GLY A 25 29.54 20.55 28.45
N SER A 26 28.40 20.07 27.92
CA SER A 26 28.30 19.67 26.53
C SER A 26 28.19 20.92 25.66
N ALA A 27 29.23 21.17 24.87
CA ALA A 27 29.14 22.05 23.72
C ALA A 27 27.95 21.62 22.86
N GLY A 28 27.07 22.58 22.54
CA GLY A 28 25.88 22.36 21.74
C GLY A 28 26.24 21.87 20.33
N GLY A 29 26.34 20.55 20.18
CA GLY A 29 26.29 19.91 18.88
C GLY A 29 24.88 20.11 18.34
N ALA A 30 24.72 21.01 17.37
CA ALA A 30 23.50 21.11 16.59
C ALA A 30 23.25 19.72 15.98
N SER A 31 22.31 18.99 16.58
CA SER A 31 21.85 17.71 16.04
C SER A 31 21.13 18.06 14.75
N ALA A 32 21.84 17.94 13.64
CA ALA A 32 21.26 18.05 12.32
C ALA A 32 20.26 16.91 12.21
N SER A 33 18.98 17.21 12.43
CA SER A 33 17.88 16.31 12.11
C SER A 33 18.02 15.96 10.64
N ALA A 34 18.56 14.78 10.37
CA ALA A 34 18.66 14.25 9.03
C ALA A 34 17.24 14.15 8.49
N SER A 35 16.90 15.07 7.59
CA SER A 35 15.63 15.02 6.86
C SER A 35 15.56 13.65 6.18
N ALA A 36 14.53 12.87 6.49
CA ALA A 36 14.34 11.58 5.84
C ALA A 36 14.24 11.82 4.33
N ALA A 37 15.08 11.14 3.55
CA ALA A 37 15.04 11.26 2.10
C ALA A 37 13.65 10.85 1.59
N VAL A 38 13.05 11.69 0.76
CA VAL A 38 11.78 11.41 0.10
C VAL A 38 12.01 10.25 -0.88
N ALA A 39 11.24 9.18 -0.72
CA ALA A 39 11.34 8.04 -1.63
C ALA A 39 10.81 8.42 -3.02
N PRO A 40 11.44 7.97 -4.11
CA PRO A 40 10.93 8.20 -5.45
C PRO A 40 9.54 7.57 -5.61
N ALA A 41 8.74 8.14 -6.53
CA ALA A 41 7.46 7.57 -6.91
C ALA A 41 7.64 6.15 -7.49
N PRO A 42 6.61 5.30 -7.42
CA PRO A 42 6.57 4.04 -8.14
C PRO A 42 6.94 4.20 -9.62
N ASP A 43 7.87 3.38 -10.11
CA ASP A 43 8.12 3.17 -11.53
C ASP A 43 8.20 1.67 -11.80
N PHE A 44 7.61 1.19 -12.90
CA PHE A 44 7.68 -0.23 -13.24
C PHE A 44 8.94 -0.58 -14.06
N GLU A 45 9.75 0.42 -14.38
CA GLU A 45 10.95 0.30 -15.20
C GLU A 45 12.18 -0.13 -14.40
N SER A 46 12.22 0.18 -13.10
CA SER A 46 13.32 -0.27 -12.24
C SER A 46 13.07 -1.68 -11.72
N ALA A 47 14.03 -2.57 -11.98
CA ALA A 47 14.01 -3.92 -11.44
C ALA A 47 13.92 -3.93 -9.91
N GLN A 48 14.53 -2.94 -9.24
CA GLN A 48 14.46 -2.80 -7.79
C GLN A 48 13.04 -2.51 -7.30
N PHE A 49 12.31 -1.59 -7.94
CA PHE A 49 10.93 -1.31 -7.55
C PHE A 49 10.02 -2.50 -7.85
N ALA A 50 10.12 -3.08 -9.05
CA ALA A 50 9.34 -4.25 -9.44
C ALA A 50 9.51 -5.43 -8.47
N GLN A 51 10.75 -5.68 -8.02
CA GLN A 51 11.04 -6.71 -7.01
C GLN A 51 10.53 -6.36 -5.60
N SER A 52 10.28 -5.08 -5.33
CA SER A 52 9.75 -4.62 -4.05
C SER A 52 8.26 -4.95 -3.89
N ILE A 53 7.54 -5.11 -5.00
CA ILE A 53 6.12 -5.45 -5.01
C ILE A 53 5.94 -6.88 -4.50
N LYS A 54 5.12 -7.05 -3.46
CA LYS A 54 4.87 -8.35 -2.84
C LYS A 54 3.42 -8.77 -3.04
N GLY A 55 3.24 -10.03 -3.41
CA GLY A 55 1.93 -10.68 -3.48
C GLY A 55 1.60 -11.45 -2.22
N LYS A 56 0.35 -11.40 -1.77
CA LYS A 56 -0.24 -12.33 -0.80
C LYS A 56 -1.46 -12.95 -1.44
N LYS A 57 -1.45 -14.28 -1.60
CA LYS A 57 -2.48 -15.01 -2.37
C LYS A 57 -2.56 -14.52 -3.83
N SER A 58 -1.44 -14.04 -4.35
CA SER A 58 -1.28 -13.57 -5.71
C SER A 58 0.17 -13.84 -6.14
N LYS A 59 0.39 -13.91 -7.44
CA LYS A 59 1.71 -13.96 -8.06
C LYS A 59 1.96 -12.61 -8.73
N VAL A 60 3.13 -12.03 -8.50
CA VAL A 60 3.55 -10.74 -9.09
C VAL A 60 4.77 -10.99 -9.96
N GLU A 61 4.73 -10.56 -11.21
CA GLU A 61 5.83 -10.74 -12.18
C GLU A 61 6.03 -9.46 -13.00
N LEU A 62 7.29 -9.14 -13.29
CA LEU A 62 7.62 -8.15 -14.31
C LEU A 62 7.44 -8.78 -15.69
N VAL A 63 6.72 -8.10 -16.58
CA VAL A 63 6.47 -8.56 -17.95
C VAL A 63 6.91 -7.50 -18.96
N GLN A 64 7.21 -7.96 -20.17
CA GLN A 64 7.55 -7.12 -21.32
C GLN A 64 6.57 -7.42 -22.45
N GLY A 65 6.18 -6.40 -23.22
CA GLY A 65 5.22 -6.54 -24.32
C GLY A 65 3.78 -6.34 -23.87
N THR A 66 3.00 -7.41 -23.71
CA THR A 66 1.57 -7.31 -23.40
C THR A 66 1.31 -6.47 -22.15
N GLY A 67 0.45 -5.45 -22.29
CA GLY A 67 0.06 -4.56 -21.19
C GLY A 67 1.07 -3.46 -20.85
N VAL A 68 2.19 -3.37 -21.56
CA VAL A 68 3.10 -2.22 -21.51
C VAL A 68 2.51 -1.10 -22.37
N THR A 69 2.14 0.01 -21.75
CA THR A 69 1.65 1.24 -22.39
C THR A 69 2.75 2.30 -22.48
N VAL A 70 3.72 2.29 -21.56
CA VAL A 70 4.86 3.22 -21.55
C VAL A 70 6.14 2.45 -21.19
N GLY A 71 7.25 2.79 -21.84
CA GLY A 71 8.54 2.17 -21.50
C GLY A 71 8.70 0.75 -22.04
N LYS A 72 9.17 -0.17 -21.19
CA LYS A 72 9.53 -1.55 -21.56
C LYS A 72 8.91 -2.59 -20.64
N ASN A 73 8.56 -2.23 -19.41
CA ASN A 73 8.21 -3.16 -18.37
C ASN A 73 6.86 -2.80 -17.74
N ALA A 74 6.05 -3.80 -17.47
CA ALA A 74 4.80 -3.67 -16.72
C ALA A 74 4.74 -4.73 -15.62
N VAL A 75 3.85 -4.54 -14.64
CA VAL A 75 3.69 -5.48 -13.52
C VAL A 75 2.43 -6.30 -13.72
N LYS A 76 2.60 -7.60 -13.98
CA LYS A 76 1.51 -8.57 -14.03
C LYS A 76 1.21 -9.08 -12.63
N ILE A 77 -0.08 -9.12 -12.28
CA ILE A 77 -0.59 -9.68 -11.04
C ILE A 77 -1.63 -10.74 -11.36
N ASP A 78 -1.36 -11.99 -10.95
CA ASP A 78 -2.32 -13.09 -11.00
C ASP A 78 -2.87 -13.34 -9.59
N PHE A 79 -4.14 -13.03 -9.36
CA PHE A 79 -4.81 -13.25 -8.08
C PHE A 79 -5.41 -14.66 -7.98
N GLU A 80 -5.27 -15.28 -6.80
CA GLU A 80 -6.04 -16.49 -6.48
C GLU A 80 -7.55 -16.16 -6.41
N GLY A 81 -8.42 -17.08 -6.82
CA GLY A 81 -9.86 -16.94 -6.62
C GLY A 81 -10.24 -17.03 -5.14
N VAL A 82 -11.37 -16.42 -4.77
CA VAL A 82 -11.91 -16.40 -3.42
C VAL A 82 -13.29 -17.06 -3.42
N SER A 83 -13.42 -18.19 -2.73
CA SER A 83 -14.71 -18.87 -2.57
C SER A 83 -15.65 -18.11 -1.62
N GLU A 84 -16.95 -18.43 -1.71
CA GLU A 84 -17.97 -17.88 -0.81
C GLU A 84 -17.64 -18.06 0.68
N ALA A 85 -17.13 -19.24 1.05
CA ALA A 85 -16.72 -19.55 2.42
C ALA A 85 -15.55 -18.68 2.94
N ASN A 86 -14.81 -18.03 2.03
CA ASN A 86 -13.59 -17.30 2.33
C ASN A 86 -13.67 -15.79 2.06
N LYS A 87 -14.81 -15.27 1.57
CA LYS A 87 -14.96 -13.87 1.15
C LYS A 87 -14.60 -12.81 2.21
N ASN A 88 -14.74 -13.15 3.49
CA ASN A 88 -14.41 -12.28 4.63
C ASN A 88 -13.07 -12.63 5.32
N LYS A 89 -12.33 -13.61 4.81
CA LYS A 89 -11.08 -14.11 5.41
C LYS A 89 -9.87 -13.80 4.56
N PHE A 90 -10.00 -13.89 3.24
CA PHE A 90 -8.90 -13.74 2.30
C PHE A 90 -9.21 -12.68 1.27
N TRP A 91 -8.28 -11.72 1.14
CA TRP A 91 -8.28 -10.72 0.08
C TRP A 91 -6.93 -10.84 -0.63
N PRO A 92 -6.87 -11.63 -1.72
CA PRO A 92 -5.72 -11.67 -2.62
C PRO A 92 -5.28 -10.26 -2.97
N ASN A 93 -3.99 -9.97 -2.80
CA ASN A 93 -3.48 -8.61 -2.97
C ASN A 93 -2.04 -8.59 -3.45
N ALA A 94 -1.66 -7.51 -4.13
CA ALA A 94 -0.29 -7.08 -4.32
C ALA A 94 -0.12 -5.72 -3.65
N PHE A 95 1.03 -5.48 -3.02
CA PHE A 95 1.31 -4.21 -2.37
C PHE A 95 2.70 -3.68 -2.71
N MET A 96 2.76 -2.36 -2.88
CA MET A 96 3.93 -1.57 -3.18
C MET A 96 4.24 -0.72 -1.94
N THR A 97 5.51 -0.68 -1.57
CA THR A 97 6.01 0.12 -0.44
C THR A 97 7.23 0.90 -0.90
N PRO A 98 7.50 2.10 -0.35
CA PRO A 98 8.72 2.82 -0.65
C PRO A 98 9.94 1.97 -0.25
N ALA A 99 11.04 2.08 -1.00
CA ALA A 99 12.28 1.34 -0.70
C ALA A 99 12.81 1.62 0.72
N GLY A 100 12.45 2.76 1.31
CA GLY A 100 12.63 3.10 2.71
C GLY A 100 11.70 4.26 3.12
N GLY A 101 11.44 4.41 4.42
CA GLY A 101 10.66 5.54 4.94
C GLY A 101 9.19 5.55 4.48
N VAL A 102 8.74 6.70 3.99
CA VAL A 102 7.40 7.00 3.47
C VAL A 102 7.53 7.75 2.15
N TRP A 103 6.48 7.75 1.34
CA TRP A 103 6.32 8.72 0.25
C TRP A 103 5.68 10.00 0.79
N ASP A 104 6.15 11.15 0.27
CA ASP A 104 5.50 12.45 0.46
C ASP A 104 4.79 12.84 -0.83
N TRP A 105 3.46 12.76 -0.80
CA TRP A 105 2.55 13.14 -1.88
C TRP A 105 1.69 14.35 -1.46
N SER A 106 2.15 15.15 -0.49
CA SER A 106 1.39 16.28 0.04
C SER A 106 1.08 17.36 -1.01
N ASP A 107 1.82 17.39 -2.11
CA ASP A 107 1.64 18.29 -3.26
C ASP A 107 0.86 17.64 -4.42
N LYS A 108 0.24 16.47 -4.21
CA LYS A 108 -0.50 15.72 -5.23
C LYS A 108 -1.99 15.63 -4.93
N GLU A 109 -2.79 15.52 -5.98
CA GLU A 109 -4.26 15.37 -5.89
C GLU A 109 -4.72 13.93 -6.20
N SER A 110 -3.99 13.24 -7.08
CA SER A 110 -4.29 11.87 -7.48
C SER A 110 -3.05 11.13 -7.98
N PHE A 111 -3.22 9.85 -8.29
CA PHE A 111 -2.36 9.15 -9.24
C PHE A 111 -3.19 8.49 -10.34
N THR A 112 -2.58 8.29 -11.50
CA THR A 112 -3.11 7.45 -12.57
C THR A 112 -2.27 6.20 -12.74
N VAL A 113 -2.88 5.12 -13.21
CA VAL A 113 -2.20 3.89 -13.60
C VAL A 113 -2.97 3.24 -14.75
N ASP A 114 -2.25 2.78 -15.77
CA ASP A 114 -2.86 1.98 -16.83
C ASP A 114 -3.07 0.56 -16.32
N VAL A 115 -4.31 0.08 -16.40
CA VAL A 115 -4.70 -1.26 -15.97
C VAL A 115 -5.20 -2.03 -17.17
N THR A 116 -4.42 -3.00 -17.60
CA THR A 116 -4.79 -3.93 -18.66
C THR A 116 -5.39 -5.19 -18.07
N ASN A 117 -6.58 -5.57 -18.52
CA ASN A 117 -7.18 -6.86 -18.26
C ASN A 117 -7.03 -7.76 -19.50
N PRO A 118 -6.09 -8.73 -19.49
CA PRO A 118 -5.83 -9.57 -20.65
C PRO A 118 -6.82 -10.74 -20.80
N THR A 119 -7.80 -10.90 -19.91
CA THR A 119 -8.74 -12.04 -19.94
C THR A 119 -9.99 -11.72 -20.76
N ASP A 120 -10.86 -12.72 -20.90
CA ASP A 120 -12.16 -12.67 -21.56
C ASP A 120 -13.32 -12.36 -20.59
N GLU A 121 -13.04 -12.13 -19.31
CA GLU A 121 -14.01 -11.76 -18.28
C GLU A 121 -13.69 -10.38 -17.67
N HIS A 122 -14.69 -9.70 -17.10
CA HIS A 122 -14.46 -8.44 -16.39
C HIS A 122 -13.61 -8.65 -15.14
N ALA A 123 -12.62 -7.77 -14.93
CA ALA A 123 -11.85 -7.74 -13.69
C ALA A 123 -12.42 -6.71 -12.72
N PHE A 124 -12.64 -7.10 -11.46
CA PHE A 124 -13.04 -6.21 -10.37
C PHE A 124 -11.90 -6.11 -9.36
N ILE A 125 -11.26 -4.94 -9.30
CA ILE A 125 -10.11 -4.68 -8.45
C ILE A 125 -10.36 -3.47 -7.56
N ASN A 126 -9.63 -3.42 -6.44
CA ASN A 126 -9.68 -2.33 -5.50
C ASN A 126 -8.27 -1.79 -5.34
N PHE A 127 -8.08 -0.49 -5.59
CA PHE A 127 -6.91 0.25 -5.13
C PHE A 127 -7.11 0.64 -3.68
N LYS A 128 -6.03 0.61 -2.91
CA LYS A 128 -5.98 1.12 -1.54
C LYS A 128 -4.71 1.92 -1.33
N VAL A 129 -4.84 3.10 -0.74
CA VAL A 129 -3.72 3.96 -0.33
C VAL A 129 -3.74 4.04 1.19
N VAL A 130 -2.60 3.75 1.82
CA VAL A 130 -2.47 3.68 3.28
C VAL A 130 -1.33 4.58 3.73
N ASP A 131 -1.62 5.50 4.64
CA ASP A 131 -0.59 6.27 5.33
C ASP A 131 0.09 5.46 6.45
N GLN A 132 1.18 5.99 6.99
CA GLN A 132 1.95 5.35 8.05
C GLN A 132 1.07 4.96 9.25
N ALA A 133 0.15 5.82 9.68
CA ALA A 133 -0.73 5.53 10.82
C ALA A 133 -1.79 4.47 10.49
N GLY A 134 -2.25 4.44 9.24
CA GLY A 134 -3.16 3.42 8.72
C GLY A 134 -2.60 2.01 8.79
N THR A 135 -1.27 1.84 8.71
CA THR A 135 -0.61 0.53 8.84
C THR A 135 -0.57 0.00 10.27
N THR A 136 -0.65 0.88 11.29
CA THR A 136 -0.53 0.54 12.72
C THR A 136 -1.86 0.57 13.47
N GLY A 137 -2.99 0.53 12.77
CA GLY A 137 -4.32 0.48 13.38
C GLY A 137 -5.15 1.76 13.29
N GLY A 138 -4.71 2.76 12.51
CA GLY A 138 -5.47 4.00 12.26
C GLY A 138 -6.81 3.82 11.53
N GLY A 139 -7.11 2.60 11.06
CA GLY A 139 -8.42 2.24 10.51
C GLY A 139 -8.73 2.87 9.16
N MET A 140 -10.03 2.89 8.83
CA MET A 140 -10.55 3.33 7.53
C MET A 140 -10.31 4.81 7.18
N PRO A 141 -10.36 5.78 8.13
CA PRO A 141 -10.05 7.18 7.81
C PRO A 141 -8.63 7.38 7.25
N ARG A 142 -7.70 6.47 7.58
CA ARG A 142 -6.29 6.49 7.16
C ARG A 142 -6.00 5.55 5.98
N GLN A 143 -7.05 5.01 5.37
CA GLN A 143 -7.01 4.04 4.28
C GLN A 143 -8.05 4.40 3.23
N LEU A 144 -7.62 5.07 2.16
CA LEU A 144 -8.48 5.31 1.00
C LEU A 144 -8.62 4.02 0.20
N ASN A 145 -9.82 3.74 -0.30
CA ASN A 145 -10.07 2.63 -1.21
C ASN A 145 -10.83 3.13 -2.44
N HIS A 146 -10.54 2.53 -3.59
CA HIS A 146 -11.25 2.77 -4.84
C HIS A 146 -11.50 1.46 -5.58
N LYS A 147 -12.77 1.10 -5.80
CA LYS A 147 -13.19 -0.08 -6.56
C LYS A 147 -13.44 0.29 -8.01
N VAL A 148 -12.83 -0.46 -8.92
CA VAL A 148 -13.00 -0.30 -10.37
C VAL A 148 -13.30 -1.63 -11.05
N MET A 149 -13.94 -1.55 -12.21
CA MET A 149 -14.14 -2.65 -13.14
C MET A 149 -13.33 -2.36 -14.40
N ILE A 150 -12.53 -3.34 -14.83
CA ILE A 150 -11.75 -3.27 -16.08
C ILE A 150 -12.39 -4.24 -17.08
N PRO A 151 -12.88 -3.76 -18.24
CA PRO A 151 -13.49 -4.64 -19.23
C PRO A 151 -12.54 -5.73 -19.71
N ALA A 152 -13.11 -6.86 -20.16
CA ALA A 152 -12.35 -7.94 -20.79
C ALA A 152 -11.56 -7.42 -22.00
N GLY A 153 -10.28 -7.80 -22.09
CA GLY A 153 -9.39 -7.41 -23.20
C GLY A 153 -9.09 -5.90 -23.31
N ALA A 154 -9.40 -5.10 -22.29
CA ALA A 154 -9.23 -3.65 -22.33
C ALA A 154 -8.08 -3.15 -21.45
N THR A 155 -7.58 -1.97 -21.79
CA THR A 155 -6.69 -1.17 -20.95
C THR A 155 -7.42 0.12 -20.57
N GLU A 156 -7.54 0.37 -19.27
CA GLU A 156 -8.15 1.58 -18.73
C GLU A 156 -7.10 2.41 -17.98
N ASN A 157 -7.09 3.73 -18.20
CA ASN A 157 -6.31 4.64 -17.36
C ASN A 157 -7.13 4.95 -16.10
N VAL A 158 -6.79 4.30 -14.99
CA VAL A 158 -7.51 4.43 -13.72
C VAL A 158 -6.90 5.56 -12.92
N GLU A 159 -7.71 6.56 -12.57
CA GLU A 159 -7.34 7.62 -11.64
C GLU A 159 -7.82 7.30 -10.21
N VAL A 160 -6.93 7.44 -9.23
CA VAL A 160 -7.22 7.36 -7.80
C VAL A 160 -7.07 8.75 -7.19
N VAL A 161 -8.20 9.41 -6.96
CA VAL A 161 -8.27 10.76 -6.38
C VAL A 161 -8.20 10.71 -4.86
N PHE A 162 -7.21 11.35 -4.25
CA PHE A 162 -6.90 11.14 -2.83
C PHE A 162 -7.98 11.65 -1.86
N ARG A 163 -8.78 12.63 -2.28
CA ARG A 163 -9.87 13.21 -1.47
C ARG A 163 -11.26 12.80 -1.96
N ALA A 164 -11.36 11.80 -2.83
CA ALA A 164 -12.61 11.37 -3.45
C ALA A 164 -13.73 11.05 -2.45
N SER A 165 -13.42 10.39 -1.33
CA SER A 165 -14.42 10.02 -0.31
C SER A 165 -15.08 11.24 0.35
N LEU A 166 -14.34 12.34 0.55
CA LEU A 166 -14.89 13.59 1.09
C LEU A 166 -15.96 14.20 0.17
N TYR A 167 -15.89 13.89 -1.13
CA TYR A 167 -16.84 14.32 -2.14
C TYR A 167 -17.83 13.21 -2.54
N SER A 168 -17.80 12.07 -1.85
CA SER A 168 -18.67 10.91 -2.13
C SER A 168 -18.61 10.44 -3.58
N LEU A 169 -17.42 10.48 -4.21
CA LEU A 169 -17.26 9.99 -5.57
C LEU A 169 -17.57 8.49 -5.66
N PRO A 170 -18.21 8.01 -6.75
CA PRO A 170 -18.59 6.61 -6.90
C PRO A 170 -17.39 5.66 -6.77
N GLY A 171 -17.59 4.56 -6.05
CA GLY A 171 -16.57 3.53 -5.88
C GLY A 171 -15.47 3.85 -4.87
N TYR A 172 -15.54 4.98 -4.16
CA TYR A 172 -14.59 5.35 -3.11
C TYR A 172 -15.13 5.15 -1.70
N TRP A 173 -14.25 4.78 -0.77
CA TRP A 173 -14.57 4.77 0.67
C TRP A 173 -13.30 4.83 1.55
N GLY A 174 -13.44 5.42 2.75
CA GLY A 174 -12.32 5.68 3.67
C GLY A 174 -11.39 6.79 3.19
N GLY A 175 -10.30 7.04 3.93
CA GLY A 175 -9.30 8.04 3.55
C GLY A 175 -9.63 9.48 3.97
N ASP A 176 -10.65 9.69 4.81
CA ASP A 176 -11.08 11.04 5.25
C ASP A 176 -9.97 11.82 5.98
N ASP A 177 -9.05 11.09 6.64
CA ASP A 177 -7.91 11.61 7.40
C ASP A 177 -6.56 11.19 6.78
N LEU A 178 -6.52 10.81 5.49
CA LEU A 178 -5.32 10.32 4.84
C LEU A 178 -4.19 11.37 4.87
N ASP A 179 -3.06 11.05 5.51
CA ASP A 179 -1.87 11.91 5.55
C ASP A 179 -0.96 11.65 4.34
N LEU A 180 -1.15 12.46 3.30
CA LEU A 180 -0.37 12.38 2.06
C LEU A 180 1.13 12.61 2.26
N SER A 181 1.57 13.25 3.34
CA SER A 181 3.01 13.42 3.62
C SER A 181 3.69 12.14 4.12
N LYS A 182 2.91 11.09 4.40
CA LYS A 182 3.38 9.85 5.02
C LYS A 182 2.78 8.60 4.40
N ILE A 183 2.64 8.54 3.08
CA ILE A 183 2.12 7.34 2.42
C ILE A 183 3.10 6.18 2.57
N LYS A 184 2.59 5.04 3.01
CA LYS A 184 3.39 3.86 3.34
C LYS A 184 3.15 2.70 2.40
N GLU A 185 1.94 2.59 1.86
CA GLU A 185 1.54 1.45 1.06
C GLU A 185 0.52 1.87 0.00
N VAL A 186 0.72 1.38 -1.23
CA VAL A 186 -0.36 1.25 -2.21
C VAL A 186 -0.62 -0.24 -2.41
N LYS A 187 -1.87 -0.64 -2.29
CA LYS A 187 -2.31 -2.04 -2.39
C LYS A 187 -3.35 -2.17 -3.49
N ILE A 188 -3.23 -3.22 -4.28
CA ILE A 188 -4.24 -3.65 -5.24
C ILE A 188 -4.76 -4.99 -4.76
N PHE A 189 -6.07 -5.13 -4.60
CA PHE A 189 -6.67 -6.35 -4.06
C PHE A 189 -8.05 -6.64 -4.65
N ILE A 190 -8.44 -7.89 -4.60
CA ILE A 190 -9.78 -8.34 -5.00
C ILE A 190 -10.57 -8.81 -3.78
N GLN A 191 -11.89 -8.64 -3.84
CA GLN A 191 -12.83 -9.07 -2.79
C GLN A 191 -13.79 -10.10 -3.36
N GLY A 192 -13.94 -11.23 -2.66
CA GLY A 192 -14.77 -12.34 -3.09
C GLY A 192 -16.26 -12.25 -2.69
N PRO A 193 -17.07 -13.25 -3.09
CA PRO A 193 -16.69 -14.40 -3.91
C PRO A 193 -16.30 -13.99 -5.33
N ILE A 194 -15.19 -14.52 -5.84
CA ILE A 194 -14.69 -14.16 -7.17
C ILE A 194 -13.74 -15.22 -7.71
N GLU A 195 -13.74 -15.44 -9.03
CA GLU A 195 -12.79 -16.33 -9.68
C GLU A 195 -11.37 -15.72 -9.72
N LYS A 196 -10.41 -16.50 -10.20
CA LYS A 196 -9.04 -16.00 -10.44
C LYS A 196 -9.09 -14.85 -11.43
N GLN A 197 -8.27 -13.83 -11.21
CA GLN A 197 -8.18 -12.67 -12.10
C GLN A 197 -6.72 -12.36 -12.38
N THR A 198 -6.46 -11.86 -13.59
CA THR A 198 -5.17 -11.35 -14.00
C THR A 198 -5.33 -9.89 -14.39
N ILE A 199 -4.44 -9.04 -13.91
CA ILE A 199 -4.29 -7.67 -14.41
C ILE A 199 -2.82 -7.39 -14.70
N ILE A 200 -2.56 -6.38 -15.52
CA ILE A 200 -1.23 -5.84 -15.78
C ILE A 200 -1.29 -4.34 -15.51
N LEU A 201 -0.41 -3.85 -14.64
CA LEU A 201 -0.29 -2.45 -14.26
C LEU A 201 0.88 -1.83 -15.01
N ASP A 202 0.67 -0.66 -15.61
CA ASP A 202 1.72 0.15 -16.20
C ASP A 202 1.52 1.66 -15.96
N ASN A 203 2.51 2.49 -16.28
CA ASN A 203 2.39 3.94 -16.40
C ASN A 203 1.86 4.65 -15.13
N PHE A 204 2.38 4.27 -13.96
CA PHE A 204 2.04 4.93 -12.69
C PHE A 204 2.53 6.38 -12.69
N THR A 205 1.62 7.34 -12.54
CA THR A 205 1.93 8.77 -12.57
C THR A 205 1.23 9.50 -11.43
N LEU A 206 1.94 10.37 -10.72
CA LEU A 206 1.36 11.27 -9.72
C LEU A 206 0.91 12.58 -10.38
N ILE A 207 -0.29 13.03 -10.06
CA ILE A 207 -0.89 14.25 -10.62
C ILE A 207 -0.92 15.34 -9.56
N GLY A 208 -0.37 16.51 -9.89
CA GLY A 208 -0.41 17.71 -9.05
C GLY A 208 -1.69 18.53 -9.25
N PRO A 209 -1.88 19.61 -8.47
CA PRO A 209 -3.00 20.51 -8.64
C PRO A 209 -3.05 21.12 -10.03
N GLN A 210 -4.25 21.13 -10.62
CA GLN A 210 -4.50 21.86 -11.87
C GLN A 210 -4.34 23.36 -11.59
N SER A 211 -3.31 23.97 -12.18
CA SER A 211 -3.04 25.41 -12.10
C SER A 211 -4.00 26.24 -12.93
#